data_AF-A0A8B9U849-F1
#
_entry.id   AF-A0A8B9U849-F1
#
_cell.length_a   1.000
_cell.length_b   1.000
_cell.length_c   1.000
_cell.angle_alpha   90.00
_cell.angle_beta   90.00
_cell.angle_gamma   90.00
#
_symmetry.space_group_name_H-M   'P 1'
#
loop_
_entity.id
_entity.type
_entity.pdbx_description
1 polymer ?
#
loop_
_entity_poly.entity_id
_entity_poly.type
_entity_poly.pdbx_seq_one_letter_code
_entity_poly.pdbx_strand_id
1 'polypeptide(L)'
;MIPIPVVVCVLGGWCAVYLADTLLKSSSSLKASYEDWLLTYGLSISPFHMRWQTALFNHQFYNWGRWKPRFLYLWFSMGMVFGIVAMFGSVILLGKTLMQTLTQMLTEAPKAQNDRMLQVVVPGVNLPVSQLTYFFSAILISGVIHEVGHGVAAIREQVRFNGFGIFIFIVYPGAFVDLFTTHLQLISPVQQLRIFCAGVWHNFVLGVASFMVLFLLPAILFPFYYTGVGALVTEVTEDSPANGPRGLFVGDIVTNLQDCPIYTVEDWNSCLGDISQKSQIGYCIKTATLQQLSFPARVYRRLDGTVECCSNNSLTDICFSYSNNLDSHLYACLPARKVIEASKVCRTNMDCQKDFVPSFCVTPSLENQTRLIRVKHPPHIDMLFVGHPMHLQYTVSLSSFVPRHNFLSIDLPVVIETFCKYLISLSGALAVINAVPCFALDGQWILNSFLEATLSSLIVEKQKRELVGFLILLSGSTLLAANVALGLWMVTAR
;
A
#
# COMPACT_ATOMS: atom_id res chain seq x y z
N MET A 1 -0.34 -8.75 -14.33
CA MET A 1 -1.12 -10.00 -14.40
C MET A 1 -0.41 -11.07 -13.60
N ILE A 2 -1.12 -11.91 -12.84
CA ILE A 2 -0.50 -13.08 -12.18
C ILE A 2 -0.02 -14.04 -13.29
N PRO A 3 1.24 -14.51 -13.25
CA PRO A 3 1.71 -15.45 -14.26
C PRO A 3 0.88 -16.73 -14.20
N ILE A 4 0.36 -17.19 -15.35
CA ILE A 4 -0.33 -18.50 -15.47
C ILE A 4 0.46 -19.64 -14.81
N PRO A 5 1.80 -19.70 -14.93
CA PRO A 5 2.59 -20.72 -14.23
C PRO A 5 2.37 -20.72 -12.72
N VAL A 6 2.23 -19.55 -12.07
CA VAL A 6 1.99 -19.46 -10.62
C VAL A 6 0.64 -20.06 -10.26
N VAL A 7 -0.41 -19.76 -11.03
CA VAL A 7 -1.76 -20.30 -10.80
C VAL A 7 -1.75 -21.83 -10.96
N VAL A 8 -1.10 -22.33 -12.02
CA VAL A 8 -0.97 -23.78 -12.27
C VAL A 8 -0.18 -24.46 -11.15
N CYS A 9 0.91 -23.86 -10.68
CA CYS A 9 1.70 -24.38 -9.56
C CYS A 9 0.89 -24.43 -8.26
N VAL A 10 0.13 -23.38 -7.92
CA VAL A 10 -0.68 -23.34 -6.71
C VAL A 10 -1.81 -24.37 -6.76
N LEU A 11 -2.60 -24.37 -7.83
CA LEU A 11 -3.73 -25.31 -7.96
C LEU A 11 -3.24 -26.75 -8.09
N GLY A 12 -2.20 -26.99 -8.88
CA GLY A 12 -1.57 -28.30 -9.02
C GLY A 12 -0.98 -28.81 -7.70
N GLY A 13 -0.37 -27.93 -6.91
CA GLY A 13 0.11 -28.24 -5.56
C GLY A 13 -1.02 -28.66 -4.62
N TRP A 14 -2.13 -27.92 -4.58
CA TRP A 14 -3.30 -28.30 -3.79
C TRP A 14 -3.92 -29.63 -4.22
N CYS A 15 -4.03 -29.85 -5.54
CA CYS A 15 -4.50 -31.14 -6.06
C CYS A 15 -3.58 -32.28 -5.64
N ALA A 16 -2.26 -32.11 -5.71
CA ALA A 16 -1.30 -33.12 -5.28
C ALA A 16 -1.41 -33.43 -3.78
N VAL A 17 -1.52 -32.39 -2.93
CA VAL A 17 -1.70 -32.55 -1.47
C VAL A 17 -3.00 -33.30 -1.17
N TYR A 18 -4.11 -32.91 -1.81
CA TYR A 18 -5.41 -33.56 -1.58
C TYR A 18 -5.45 -34.99 -2.09
N LEU A 19 -4.83 -35.27 -3.25
CA LEU A 19 -4.71 -36.63 -3.78
C LEU A 19 -3.85 -37.50 -2.86
N ALA A 20 -2.73 -36.99 -2.35
CA ALA A 20 -1.90 -37.70 -1.39
C ALA A 20 -2.66 -38.02 -0.10
N ASP A 21 -3.38 -37.05 0.47
CA ASP A 21 -4.23 -37.25 1.66
C ASP A 21 -5.31 -38.31 1.42
N THR A 22 -5.97 -38.26 0.27
CA THR A 22 -7.02 -39.23 -0.11
C THR A 22 -6.44 -40.63 -0.30
N LEU A 23 -5.28 -40.76 -0.96
CA LEU A 23 -4.61 -42.04 -1.18
C LEU A 23 -4.19 -42.68 0.15
N LEU A 24 -3.61 -41.90 1.07
CA LEU A 24 -3.21 -42.36 2.39
C LEU A 24 -4.42 -42.80 3.24
N LYS A 25 -5.54 -42.06 3.18
CA LYS A 25 -6.80 -42.44 3.85
C LYS A 25 -7.49 -43.65 3.23
N SER A 26 -7.28 -43.91 1.93
CA SER A 26 -7.82 -45.10 1.26
C SER A 26 -6.98 -46.37 1.46
N SER A 27 -5.70 -46.24 1.81
CA SER A 27 -4.78 -47.36 1.97
C SER A 27 -5.14 -48.19 3.20
N SER A 28 -5.40 -49.48 3.01
CA SER A 28 -5.77 -50.39 4.10
C SER A 28 -4.66 -50.57 5.14
N SER A 29 -3.39 -50.43 4.74
CA SER A 29 -2.24 -50.59 5.64
C SER A 29 -1.84 -49.32 6.37
N LEU A 30 -2.02 -48.15 5.75
CA LEU A 30 -1.52 -46.87 6.27
C LEU A 30 -2.60 -45.99 6.90
N LYS A 31 -3.89 -46.25 6.63
CA LYS A 31 -4.99 -45.39 7.08
C LYS A 31 -4.94 -45.10 8.58
N ALA A 32 -4.88 -46.15 9.41
CA ALA A 32 -4.93 -45.98 10.86
C ALA A 32 -3.74 -45.16 11.38
N SER A 33 -2.52 -45.43 10.89
CA SER A 33 -1.33 -44.69 11.28
C SER A 33 -1.36 -43.24 10.80
N TYR A 34 -1.90 -42.99 9.59
CA TYR A 34 -1.99 -41.64 9.04
C TYR A 34 -3.08 -40.80 9.71
N GLU A 35 -4.25 -41.37 10.00
CA GLU A 35 -5.32 -40.70 10.75
C GLU A 35 -4.87 -40.37 12.18
N ASP A 36 -4.20 -41.31 12.86
CA ASP A 36 -3.62 -41.07 14.18
C ASP A 36 -2.52 -39.99 14.15
N TRP A 37 -1.68 -39.98 13.10
CA TRP A 37 -0.70 -38.92 12.87
C TRP A 37 -1.37 -37.56 12.67
N LEU A 38 -2.39 -37.46 11.80
CA LEU A 38 -3.13 -36.22 11.58
C LEU A 38 -3.76 -35.71 12.89
N LEU A 39 -4.38 -36.59 13.68
CA LEU A 39 -4.97 -36.24 14.98
C LEU A 39 -3.91 -35.80 16.00
N THR A 40 -2.78 -36.50 16.08
CA THR A 40 -1.69 -36.19 17.00
C THR A 40 -1.07 -34.81 16.73
N TYR A 41 -0.94 -34.44 15.45
CA TYR A 41 -0.41 -33.14 15.04
C TYR A 41 -1.51 -32.06 14.87
N GLY A 42 -2.79 -32.41 15.07
CA GLY A 42 -3.92 -31.48 14.95
C GLY A 42 -4.14 -30.97 13.53
N LEU A 43 -3.83 -31.77 12.51
CA LEU A 43 -3.92 -31.42 11.10
C LEU A 43 -5.23 -31.93 10.49
N SER A 44 -5.89 -31.06 9.72
CA SER A 44 -7.08 -31.41 8.94
C SER A 44 -6.93 -30.88 7.52
N ILE A 45 -6.94 -31.79 6.55
CA ILE A 45 -6.83 -31.48 5.12
C ILE A 45 -8.19 -31.64 4.45
N SER A 46 -8.57 -30.64 3.66
CA SER A 46 -9.79 -30.57 2.85
C SER A 46 -9.45 -29.93 1.49
N PRO A 47 -10.32 -30.03 0.46
CA PRO A 47 -10.04 -29.45 -0.84
C PRO A 47 -9.70 -27.96 -0.74
N PHE A 48 -8.51 -27.57 -1.24
CA PHE A 48 -7.99 -26.21 -1.18
C PHE A 48 -7.86 -25.57 0.21
N HIS A 49 -7.88 -26.39 1.27
CA HIS A 49 -7.93 -25.89 2.64
C HIS A 49 -7.23 -26.83 3.62
N MET A 50 -6.24 -26.30 4.32
CA MET A 50 -5.49 -27.00 5.35
C MET A 50 -5.64 -26.27 6.68
N ARG A 51 -5.95 -27.00 7.75
CA ARG A 51 -6.05 -26.47 9.12
C ARG A 51 -5.02 -27.16 10.00
N TRP A 52 -4.43 -26.39 10.89
CA TRP A 52 -3.55 -26.85 11.94
C TRP A 52 -4.02 -26.27 13.28
N GLN A 53 -4.26 -27.13 14.26
CA GLN A 53 -4.70 -26.73 15.61
C GLN A 53 -3.68 -27.21 16.64
N THR A 54 -3.40 -26.38 17.63
CA THR A 54 -2.47 -26.69 18.71
C THR A 54 -2.96 -26.20 20.07
N ALA A 55 -2.73 -27.01 21.10
CA ALA A 55 -2.95 -26.67 22.50
C ALA A 55 -1.70 -26.10 23.19
N LEU A 56 -0.56 -26.02 22.48
CA LEU A 56 0.73 -25.61 23.06
C LEU A 56 0.68 -24.22 23.69
N PHE A 57 -0.09 -23.29 23.11
CA PHE A 57 -0.20 -21.92 23.59
C PHE A 57 -1.23 -21.73 24.72
N ASN A 58 -2.00 -22.78 25.09
CA ASN A 58 -3.10 -22.65 26.04
C ASN A 58 -2.64 -22.06 27.37
N HIS A 59 -1.49 -22.50 27.90
CA HIS A 59 -0.93 -21.96 29.14
C HIS A 59 -0.68 -20.44 29.06
N GLN A 60 -0.16 -19.95 27.93
CA GLN A 60 0.09 -18.52 27.73
C GLN A 60 -1.21 -17.73 27.60
N PHE A 61 -2.20 -18.28 26.89
CA PHE A 61 -3.53 -17.69 26.83
C PHE A 61 -4.18 -17.58 28.23
N TYR A 62 -4.05 -18.61 29.07
CA TYR A 62 -4.55 -18.54 30.47
C TYR A 62 -3.82 -17.50 31.30
N ASN A 63 -2.50 -17.34 31.12
CA ASN A 63 -1.72 -16.30 31.79
C ASN A 63 -2.17 -14.90 31.34
N TRP A 64 -2.32 -14.69 30.03
CA TRP A 64 -2.79 -13.42 29.48
C TRP A 64 -4.23 -13.11 29.89
N GLY A 65 -5.15 -14.07 29.84
CA GLY A 65 -6.56 -13.87 30.22
C GLY A 65 -6.79 -13.62 31.72
N ARG A 66 -5.83 -13.99 32.58
CA ARG A 66 -5.86 -13.73 34.03
C ARG A 66 -4.96 -12.57 34.46
N TRP A 67 -4.25 -11.95 33.52
CA TRP A 67 -3.34 -10.85 33.80
C TRP A 67 -4.13 -9.60 34.21
N LYS A 68 -3.97 -9.15 35.46
CA LYS A 68 -4.61 -7.93 36.01
C LYS A 68 -6.10 -7.80 35.60
N PRO A 69 -7.01 -8.58 36.23
CA PRO A 69 -8.39 -8.76 35.74
C PRO A 69 -9.22 -7.48 35.65
N ARG A 70 -8.88 -6.43 36.42
CA ARG A 70 -9.51 -5.11 36.34
C ARG A 70 -9.14 -4.37 35.05
N PHE A 71 -7.87 -4.43 34.65
CA PHE A 71 -7.39 -3.83 33.41
C PHE A 71 -8.04 -4.51 32.20
N LEU A 72 -8.03 -5.84 32.15
CA LEU A 72 -8.65 -6.59 31.04
C LEU A 72 -10.16 -6.33 30.95
N TYR A 73 -10.85 -6.23 32.09
CA TYR A 73 -12.26 -5.89 32.08
C TYR A 73 -12.52 -4.52 31.44
N LEU A 74 -11.73 -3.50 31.80
CA LEU A 74 -11.83 -2.18 31.20
C LEU A 74 -11.46 -2.22 29.70
N TRP A 75 -10.38 -2.90 29.35
CA TRP A 75 -9.91 -3.08 27.98
C TRP A 75 -10.98 -3.68 27.06
N PHE A 76 -11.56 -4.81 27.44
CA PHE A 76 -12.61 -5.46 26.66
C PHE A 76 -13.96 -4.74 26.73
N SER A 77 -14.21 -3.94 27.78
CA SER A 77 -15.40 -3.08 27.83
C SER A 77 -15.28 -1.90 26.87
N MET A 78 -14.10 -1.29 26.74
CA MET A 78 -13.83 -0.30 25.69
C MET A 78 -13.94 -0.93 24.30
N GLY A 79 -13.38 -2.14 24.14
CA GLY A 79 -13.49 -2.91 22.90
C GLY A 79 -14.92 -3.24 22.50
N MET A 80 -15.79 -3.57 23.47
CA MET A 80 -17.24 -3.76 23.22
C MET A 80 -17.92 -2.49 22.72
N VAL A 81 -17.68 -1.34 23.36
CA VAL A 81 -18.24 -0.07 22.90
C VAL A 81 -17.75 0.26 21.49
N PHE A 82 -16.45 0.12 21.25
CA PHE A 82 -15.85 0.31 19.92
C PHE A 82 -16.46 -0.63 18.88
N GLY A 83 -16.59 -1.92 19.18
CA GLY A 83 -17.14 -2.94 18.27
C GLY A 83 -18.59 -2.66 17.88
N ILE A 84 -19.42 -2.21 18.83
CA ILE A 84 -20.80 -1.80 18.53
C ILE A 84 -20.81 -0.57 17.61
N VAL A 85 -20.00 0.45 17.90
CA VAL A 85 -19.88 1.64 17.04
C VAL A 85 -19.35 1.25 15.66
N ALA A 86 -18.36 0.36 15.58
CA ALA A 86 -17.79 -0.15 14.35
C ALA A 86 -18.79 -0.95 13.52
N MET A 87 -19.71 -1.70 14.16
CA MET A 87 -20.78 -2.43 13.47
C MET A 87 -21.73 -1.48 12.71
N PHE A 88 -22.16 -0.38 13.34
CA PHE A 88 -22.96 0.62 12.64
C PHE A 88 -22.12 1.42 11.63
N GLY A 89 -20.88 1.76 11.99
CA GLY A 89 -19.95 2.48 11.13
C GLY A 89 -19.60 1.71 9.85
N SER A 90 -19.45 0.39 9.92
CA SER A 90 -19.11 -0.47 8.78
C SER A 90 -20.26 -0.52 7.76
N VAL A 91 -21.52 -0.59 8.22
CA VAL A 91 -22.71 -0.52 7.34
C VAL A 91 -22.77 0.83 6.62
N ILE A 92 -22.54 1.94 7.33
CA ILE A 92 -22.53 3.29 6.73
C ILE A 92 -21.37 3.41 5.73
N LEU A 93 -20.18 2.93 6.08
CA LEU A 93 -19.01 2.97 5.22
C LEU A 93 -19.24 2.17 3.94
N LEU A 94 -19.67 0.91 4.03
CA LEU A 94 -19.95 0.07 2.87
C LEU A 94 -21.12 0.60 2.03
N GLY A 95 -22.13 1.22 2.65
CA GLY A 95 -23.20 1.90 1.93
C GLY A 95 -22.69 3.09 1.11
N LYS A 96 -21.80 3.92 1.69
CA LYS A 96 -21.15 5.02 0.97
C LYS A 96 -20.24 4.51 -0.14
N THR A 97 -19.43 3.49 0.11
CA THR A 97 -18.54 2.88 -0.90
C THR A 97 -19.34 2.32 -2.07
N LEU A 98 -20.46 1.64 -1.79
CA LEU A 98 -21.36 1.13 -2.83
C LEU A 98 -21.92 2.26 -3.70
N MET A 99 -22.46 3.31 -3.05
CA MET A 99 -23.05 4.45 -3.76
C MET A 99 -22.01 5.21 -4.60
N GLN A 100 -20.82 5.42 -4.05
CA GLN A 100 -19.70 6.04 -4.77
C GLN A 100 -19.28 5.21 -5.99
N THR A 101 -19.15 3.90 -5.82
CA THR A 101 -18.78 2.98 -6.91
C THR A 101 -19.85 2.97 -8.01
N LEU A 102 -21.14 2.91 -7.62
CA LEU A 102 -22.25 2.95 -8.57
C LEU A 102 -22.32 4.29 -9.33
N THR A 103 -22.14 5.41 -8.63
CA THR A 103 -22.11 6.74 -9.27
C THR A 103 -20.99 6.83 -10.29
N GLN A 104 -19.79 6.34 -9.96
CA GLN A 104 -18.65 6.31 -10.89
C GLN A 104 -18.89 5.44 -12.14
N MET A 105 -19.75 4.43 -12.06
CA MET A 105 -20.12 3.60 -13.21
C MET A 105 -21.17 4.29 -14.08
N LEU A 106 -22.07 5.07 -13.48
CA LEU A 106 -23.15 5.78 -14.19
C LEU A 106 -22.70 7.11 -14.81
N THR A 107 -21.75 7.79 -14.18
CA THR A 107 -21.16 9.03 -14.71
C THR A 107 -19.73 8.72 -15.12
N GLU A 108 -19.40 8.78 -16.42
CA GLU A 108 -18.03 8.63 -16.98
C GLU A 108 -17.04 9.74 -16.51
N ALA A 109 -17.28 10.34 -15.34
CA ALA A 109 -16.45 11.39 -14.77
C ALA A 109 -15.25 10.78 -14.01
N PRO A 110 -14.00 11.11 -14.38
CA PRO A 110 -12.83 10.68 -13.65
C PRO A 110 -12.72 11.49 -12.36
N LYS A 111 -13.22 10.96 -11.24
CA LYS A 111 -12.80 11.43 -9.92
C LYS A 111 -11.46 10.80 -9.56
N ALA A 112 -10.56 11.63 -9.02
CA ALA A 112 -9.23 11.25 -8.58
C ALA A 112 -9.27 9.97 -7.72
N GLN A 113 -8.31 9.08 -8.00
CA GLN A 113 -8.20 7.72 -7.45
C GLN A 113 -8.03 7.65 -5.92
N ASN A 114 -7.83 8.79 -5.25
CA ASN A 114 -7.45 8.89 -3.84
C ASN A 114 -8.61 8.73 -2.83
N ASP A 115 -9.87 8.63 -3.28
CA ASP A 115 -11.04 8.60 -2.39
C ASP A 115 -11.60 7.19 -2.10
N ARG A 116 -10.99 6.11 -2.62
CA ARG A 116 -11.49 4.74 -2.40
C ARG A 116 -10.94 4.16 -1.09
N MET A 117 -11.73 4.23 -0.02
CA MET A 117 -11.34 3.74 1.31
C MET A 117 -11.24 2.21 1.43
N LEU A 118 -11.94 1.45 0.57
CA LEU A 118 -11.94 -0.02 0.58
C LEU A 118 -11.97 -0.55 -0.86
N GLN A 119 -10.81 -0.68 -1.49
CA GLN A 119 -10.69 -1.36 -2.79
C GLN A 119 -10.36 -2.84 -2.58
N VAL A 120 -11.01 -3.72 -3.35
CA VAL A 120 -10.65 -5.14 -3.40
C VAL A 120 -9.23 -5.27 -3.93
N VAL A 121 -8.33 -5.85 -3.13
CA VAL A 121 -6.94 -6.07 -3.52
C VAL A 121 -6.85 -7.40 -4.28
N VAL A 122 -6.39 -7.32 -5.53
CA VAL A 122 -6.14 -8.46 -6.40
C VAL A 122 -4.65 -8.51 -6.73
N PRO A 123 -3.90 -9.45 -6.12
CA PRO A 123 -2.51 -9.75 -6.43
C PRO A 123 -2.21 -9.71 -7.94
N GLY A 124 -1.16 -9.00 -8.35
CA GLY A 124 -0.72 -8.93 -9.74
C GLY A 124 -1.57 -8.08 -10.68
N VAL A 125 -2.69 -7.50 -10.22
CA VAL A 125 -3.47 -6.51 -10.98
C VAL A 125 -3.28 -5.13 -10.37
N ASN A 126 -3.66 -4.95 -9.11
CA ASN A 126 -3.50 -3.69 -8.38
C ASN A 126 -2.41 -3.75 -7.28
N LEU A 127 -1.77 -4.91 -7.10
CA LEU A 127 -0.70 -5.13 -6.14
C LEU A 127 0.52 -5.79 -6.81
N PRO A 128 1.70 -5.15 -6.83
CA PRO A 128 2.93 -5.74 -7.34
C PRO A 128 3.28 -7.08 -6.69
N VAL A 129 3.83 -8.02 -7.46
CA VAL A 129 4.22 -9.36 -6.96
C VAL A 129 5.27 -9.28 -5.86
N SER A 130 6.18 -8.30 -5.95
CA SER A 130 7.20 -8.02 -4.92
C SER A 130 6.60 -7.65 -3.55
N GLN A 131 5.35 -7.16 -3.54
CA GLN A 131 4.67 -6.74 -2.31
C GLN A 131 3.80 -7.83 -1.68
N LEU A 132 3.68 -9.02 -2.31
CA LEU A 132 2.83 -10.09 -1.80
C LEU A 132 3.27 -10.63 -0.45
N THR A 133 4.57 -10.66 -0.19
CA THR A 133 5.11 -11.09 1.10
C THR A 133 4.63 -10.19 2.24
N TYR A 134 4.64 -8.86 2.05
CA TYR A 134 4.08 -7.91 3.01
C TYR A 134 2.58 -8.09 3.19
N PHE A 135 1.84 -8.25 2.09
CA PHE A 135 0.40 -8.44 2.11
C PHE A 135 -0.01 -9.69 2.90
N PHE A 136 0.55 -10.86 2.58
CA PHE A 136 0.19 -12.11 3.24
C PHE A 136 0.68 -12.16 4.70
N SER A 137 1.87 -11.62 5.00
CA SER A 137 2.35 -11.54 6.39
C SER A 137 1.53 -10.58 7.24
N ALA A 138 1.13 -9.43 6.71
CA ALA A 138 0.28 -8.47 7.42
C ALA A 138 -1.13 -9.02 7.68
N ILE A 139 -1.72 -9.74 6.70
CA ILE A 139 -2.99 -10.45 6.90
C ILE A 139 -2.86 -11.51 7.99
N LEU A 140 -1.83 -12.36 7.92
CA LEU A 140 -1.61 -13.41 8.90
C LEU A 140 -1.46 -12.83 10.32
N ILE A 141 -0.61 -11.81 10.48
CA ILE A 141 -0.39 -11.16 11.78
C ILE A 141 -1.67 -10.50 12.29
N SER A 142 -2.42 -9.82 11.42
CA SER A 142 -3.72 -9.25 11.79
C SER A 142 -4.70 -10.33 12.23
N GLY A 143 -4.81 -11.43 11.48
CA GLY A 143 -5.65 -12.57 11.84
C GLY A 143 -5.24 -13.21 13.16
N VAL A 144 -3.95 -13.42 13.40
CA VAL A 144 -3.46 -13.96 14.68
C VAL A 144 -3.83 -13.03 15.84
N ILE A 145 -3.57 -11.73 15.72
CA ILE A 145 -3.86 -10.75 16.77
C ILE A 145 -5.38 -10.61 17.02
N HIS A 146 -6.19 -10.70 15.98
CA HIS A 146 -7.64 -10.73 16.04
C HIS A 146 -8.14 -11.91 16.90
N GLU A 147 -7.69 -13.11 16.58
CA GLU A 147 -8.07 -14.35 17.27
C GLU A 147 -7.51 -14.41 18.69
N VAL A 148 -6.31 -13.86 18.92
CA VAL A 148 -5.77 -13.65 20.28
C VAL A 148 -6.73 -12.79 21.11
N GLY A 149 -7.32 -11.75 20.51
CA GLY A 149 -8.34 -10.92 21.14
C GLY A 149 -9.53 -11.75 21.64
N HIS A 150 -10.12 -12.58 20.78
CA HIS A 150 -11.22 -13.47 21.15
C HIS A 150 -10.83 -14.46 22.25
N GLY A 151 -9.67 -15.12 22.12
CA GLY A 151 -9.19 -16.10 23.09
C GLY A 151 -8.96 -15.52 24.49
N VAL A 152 -8.28 -14.37 24.58
CA VAL A 152 -8.02 -13.69 25.86
C VAL A 152 -9.32 -13.17 26.48
N ALA A 153 -10.25 -12.64 25.68
CA ALA A 153 -11.56 -12.21 26.15
C ALA A 153 -12.40 -13.38 26.69
N ALA A 154 -12.43 -14.51 25.98
CA ALA A 154 -13.16 -15.70 26.39
C ALA A 154 -12.67 -16.23 27.74
N ILE A 155 -11.35 -16.35 27.93
CA ILE A 155 -10.77 -16.79 29.20
C ILE A 155 -11.12 -15.82 30.33
N ARG A 156 -11.11 -14.50 30.06
CA ARG A 156 -11.48 -13.49 31.05
C ARG A 156 -12.94 -13.62 31.49
N GLU A 157 -13.83 -13.94 30.56
CA GLU A 157 -15.27 -14.19 30.78
C GLU A 157 -15.57 -15.64 31.23
N GLN A 158 -14.54 -16.40 31.63
CA GLN A 158 -14.65 -17.77 32.16
C GLN A 158 -15.20 -18.79 31.15
N VAL A 159 -14.99 -18.54 29.85
CA VAL A 159 -15.30 -19.50 28.78
C VAL A 159 -14.10 -20.42 28.57
N ARG A 160 -14.38 -21.71 28.38
CA ARG A 160 -13.34 -22.72 28.15
C ARG A 160 -12.68 -22.51 26.78
N PHE A 161 -11.35 -22.41 26.81
CA PHE A 161 -10.49 -22.34 25.63
C PHE A 161 -9.91 -23.72 25.31
N ASN A 162 -10.19 -24.26 24.11
CA ASN A 162 -9.72 -25.57 23.69
C ASN A 162 -8.35 -25.51 23.01
N GLY A 163 -8.15 -24.53 22.12
CA GLY A 163 -6.88 -24.36 21.43
C GLY A 163 -6.85 -23.18 20.45
N PHE A 164 -5.66 -22.93 19.91
CA PHE A 164 -5.42 -21.96 18.84
C PHE A 164 -5.07 -22.70 17.55
N GLY A 165 -5.47 -22.17 16.40
CA GLY A 165 -5.14 -22.77 15.12
C GLY A 165 -4.85 -21.76 14.02
N ILE A 166 -4.20 -22.26 12.99
CA ILE A 166 -3.89 -21.54 11.75
C ILE A 166 -4.49 -22.36 10.60
N PHE A 167 -5.00 -21.70 9.58
CA PHE A 167 -5.44 -22.33 8.35
C PHE A 167 -4.89 -21.62 7.13
N ILE A 168 -4.79 -22.35 6.03
CA ILE A 168 -4.49 -21.80 4.72
C ILE A 168 -5.61 -22.20 3.78
N PHE A 169 -6.25 -21.22 3.16
CA PHE A 169 -7.28 -21.40 2.14
C PHE A 169 -6.77 -20.88 0.79
N ILE A 170 -6.49 -21.79 -0.16
CA ILE A 170 -5.84 -21.51 -1.45
C ILE A 170 -4.46 -20.84 -1.29
N VAL A 171 -4.42 -19.54 -1.03
CA VAL A 171 -3.19 -18.78 -0.73
C VAL A 171 -3.34 -17.90 0.50
N TYR A 172 -4.56 -17.78 1.03
CA TYR A 172 -4.90 -16.90 2.13
C TYR A 172 -4.59 -17.58 3.47
N PRO A 173 -3.64 -17.05 4.25
CA PRO A 173 -3.38 -17.53 5.60
C PRO A 173 -4.37 -16.88 6.58
N GLY A 174 -4.90 -17.66 7.51
CA GLY A 174 -5.78 -17.19 8.57
C GLY A 174 -5.50 -17.89 9.90
N ALA A 175 -6.05 -17.36 10.98
CA ALA A 175 -6.01 -17.95 12.29
C ALA A 175 -7.44 -18.21 12.80
N PHE A 176 -7.59 -19.06 13.80
CA PHE A 176 -8.84 -19.25 14.52
C PHE A 176 -8.59 -19.64 15.98
N VAL A 177 -9.50 -19.27 16.88
CA VAL A 177 -9.58 -19.88 18.22
C VAL A 177 -10.72 -20.89 18.32
N ASP A 178 -10.45 -22.02 18.96
CA ASP A 178 -11.45 -23.03 19.29
C ASP A 178 -11.98 -22.79 20.71
N LEU A 179 -13.22 -22.30 20.77
CA LEU A 179 -13.94 -21.99 22.01
C LEU A 179 -15.09 -22.96 22.20
N PHE A 180 -15.34 -23.35 23.46
CA PHE A 180 -16.41 -24.29 23.77
C PHE A 180 -17.79 -23.61 23.67
N THR A 181 -18.54 -23.96 22.62
CA THR A 181 -19.79 -23.28 22.21
C THR A 181 -20.90 -23.31 23.26
N THR A 182 -21.04 -24.39 24.03
CA THR A 182 -22.08 -24.48 25.07
C THR A 182 -21.84 -23.49 26.20
N HIS A 183 -20.59 -23.29 26.62
CA HIS A 183 -20.25 -22.27 27.62
C HIS A 183 -20.48 -20.86 27.08
N LEU A 184 -20.19 -20.62 25.79
CA LEU A 184 -20.51 -19.34 25.13
C LEU A 184 -22.00 -19.03 25.13
N GLN A 185 -22.86 -20.04 24.93
CA GLN A 185 -24.32 -19.85 24.92
C GLN A 185 -24.91 -19.64 26.33
N LEU A 186 -24.21 -20.06 27.38
CA LEU A 186 -24.67 -19.93 28.77
C LEU A 186 -24.34 -18.59 29.42
N ILE A 187 -23.33 -17.86 28.92
CA ILE A 187 -22.94 -16.55 29.46
C ILE A 187 -23.91 -15.44 29.03
N SER A 188 -23.91 -14.34 29.77
CA SER A 188 -24.82 -13.22 29.48
C SER A 188 -24.49 -12.53 28.14
N PRO A 189 -25.47 -11.89 27.47
CA PRO A 189 -25.25 -11.23 26.18
C PRO A 189 -24.17 -10.14 26.21
N VAL A 190 -24.01 -9.44 27.33
CA VAL A 190 -22.96 -8.42 27.51
C VAL A 190 -21.57 -9.05 27.56
N GLN A 191 -21.44 -10.25 28.16
CA GLN A 191 -20.17 -10.98 28.16
C GLN A 191 -19.86 -11.53 26.76
N GLN A 192 -20.86 -12.04 26.05
CA GLN A 192 -20.72 -12.43 24.65
C GLN A 192 -20.25 -11.26 23.78
N LEU A 193 -20.84 -10.07 23.95
CA LEU A 193 -20.41 -8.87 23.24
C LEU A 193 -18.93 -8.52 23.49
N ARG A 194 -18.44 -8.63 24.74
CA ARG A 194 -17.02 -8.41 25.03
C ARG A 194 -16.11 -9.40 24.30
N ILE A 195 -16.52 -10.65 24.14
CA ILE A 195 -15.76 -11.67 23.41
C ILE A 195 -15.80 -11.42 21.91
N PHE A 196 -16.99 -11.25 21.33
CA PHE A 196 -17.14 -11.08 19.88
C PHE A 196 -16.61 -9.73 19.37
N CYS A 197 -16.64 -8.67 20.17
CA CYS A 197 -16.01 -7.40 19.80
C CYS A 197 -14.48 -7.39 20.00
N ALA A 198 -13.92 -8.39 20.69
CA ALA A 198 -12.50 -8.38 21.05
C ALA A 198 -11.58 -8.45 19.83
N GLY A 199 -11.91 -9.26 18.82
CA GLY A 199 -11.10 -9.35 17.59
C GLY A 199 -11.08 -8.04 16.82
N VAL A 200 -12.25 -7.41 16.62
CA VAL A 200 -12.36 -6.09 15.97
C VAL A 200 -11.55 -5.03 16.73
N TRP A 201 -11.62 -5.03 18.06
CA TRP A 201 -10.84 -4.14 18.91
C TRP A 201 -9.32 -4.34 18.78
N HIS A 202 -8.84 -5.59 18.78
CA HIS A 202 -7.40 -5.88 18.67
C HIS A 202 -6.83 -5.50 17.30
N ASN A 203 -7.60 -5.67 16.23
CA ASN A 203 -7.21 -5.18 14.91
C ASN A 203 -7.10 -3.65 14.87
N PHE A 204 -8.09 -2.94 15.43
CA PHE A 204 -8.01 -1.48 15.54
C PHE A 204 -6.77 -1.04 16.33
N VAL A 205 -6.50 -1.67 17.47
CA VAL A 205 -5.32 -1.38 18.30
C VAL A 205 -4.02 -1.68 17.54
N LEU A 206 -3.96 -2.78 16.77
CA LEU A 206 -2.81 -3.11 15.93
C LEU A 206 -2.57 -2.04 14.85
N GLY A 207 -3.64 -1.54 14.23
CA GLY A 207 -3.56 -0.43 13.29
C GLY A 207 -3.02 0.85 13.93
N VAL A 208 -3.54 1.23 15.10
CA VAL A 208 -3.04 2.40 15.86
C VAL A 208 -1.59 2.21 16.28
N ALA A 209 -1.21 1.03 16.78
CA ALA A 209 0.17 0.73 17.16
C ALA A 209 1.12 0.82 15.97
N SER A 210 0.70 0.29 14.81
CA SER A 210 1.49 0.35 13.57
C SER A 210 1.62 1.78 13.05
N PHE A 211 0.57 2.61 13.17
CA PHE A 211 0.65 4.04 12.87
C PHE A 211 1.61 4.77 13.81
N MET A 212 1.57 4.46 15.11
CA MET A 212 2.51 5.04 16.08
C MET A 212 3.96 4.64 15.78
N VAL A 213 4.22 3.39 15.40
CA VAL A 213 5.55 2.94 14.95
C VAL A 213 6.00 3.72 13.72
N LEU A 214 5.12 3.90 12.72
CA LEU A 214 5.43 4.66 11.52
C LEU A 214 5.73 6.13 11.83
N PHE A 215 4.93 6.76 12.69
CA PHE A 215 5.13 8.15 13.12
C PHE A 215 6.44 8.34 13.90
N LEU A 216 6.78 7.38 14.76
CA LEU A 216 8.01 7.40 15.57
C LEU A 216 9.22 6.80 14.84
N LEU A 217 9.07 6.35 13.59
CA LEU A 217 10.11 5.68 12.83
C LEU A 217 11.43 6.49 12.74
N PRO A 218 11.40 7.82 12.48
CA PRO A 218 12.61 8.64 12.52
C PRO A 218 13.36 8.57 13.85
N ALA A 219 12.64 8.55 14.97
CA ALA A 219 13.23 8.47 16.30
C ALA A 219 13.76 7.06 16.61
N ILE A 220 13.03 6.02 16.22
CA ILE A 220 13.41 4.61 16.42
C ILE A 220 14.69 4.29 15.63
N LEU A 221 14.79 4.78 14.40
CA LEU A 221 15.92 4.48 13.51
C LEU A 221 17.10 5.46 13.67
N PHE A 222 16.94 6.56 14.40
CA PHE A 222 17.98 7.58 14.60
C PHE A 222 19.38 7.05 14.99
N PRO A 223 19.53 6.01 15.83
CA PRO A 223 20.85 5.46 16.17
C PRO A 223 21.59 4.86 14.98
N PHE A 224 20.87 4.38 13.96
CA PHE A 224 21.42 3.65 12.82
C PHE A 224 21.34 4.44 11.52
N TYR A 225 20.35 5.32 11.40
CA TYR A 225 20.07 6.13 10.21
C TYR A 225 19.99 7.61 10.59
N TYR A 226 20.34 8.48 9.65
CA TYR A 226 20.14 9.91 9.75
C TYR A 226 19.22 10.40 8.63
N THR A 227 18.59 11.55 8.84
CA THR A 227 17.60 12.13 7.93
C THR A 227 17.93 13.60 7.67
N GLY A 228 17.28 14.22 6.68
CA GLY A 228 17.38 15.67 6.44
C GLY A 228 18.62 16.11 5.65
N VAL A 229 19.30 15.20 4.95
CA VAL A 229 20.47 15.50 4.11
C VAL A 229 20.21 15.38 2.61
N GLY A 230 19.05 14.85 2.24
CA GLY A 230 18.73 14.45 0.87
C GLY A 230 17.88 13.19 0.83
N ALA A 231 17.44 12.84 -0.38
CA ALA A 231 16.71 11.61 -0.64
C ALA A 231 17.65 10.54 -1.20
N LEU A 232 17.78 9.42 -0.49
CA LEU A 232 18.62 8.29 -0.88
C LEU A 232 17.93 7.46 -1.96
N VAL A 233 18.63 7.16 -3.04
CA VAL A 233 18.15 6.28 -4.12
C VAL A 233 18.26 4.83 -3.67
N THR A 234 17.11 4.15 -3.56
CA THR A 234 17.03 2.74 -3.15
C THR A 234 16.88 1.81 -4.36
N GLU A 235 16.16 2.25 -5.38
CA GLU A 235 15.92 1.47 -6.60
C GLU A 235 15.74 2.41 -7.79
N VAL A 236 16.21 1.99 -8.97
CA VAL A 236 15.97 2.67 -10.24
C VAL A 236 15.44 1.64 -11.23
N THR A 237 14.31 1.93 -11.86
CA THR A 237 13.68 0.99 -12.80
C THR A 237 14.59 0.73 -14.00
N GLU A 238 14.74 -0.55 -14.35
CA GLU A 238 15.46 -0.99 -15.55
C GLU A 238 14.85 -0.37 -16.82
N ASP A 239 15.69 -0.08 -17.82
CA ASP A 239 15.31 0.57 -19.09
C ASP A 239 14.61 1.95 -18.97
N SER A 240 14.62 2.58 -17.79
CA SER A 240 14.11 3.94 -17.62
C SER A 240 15.12 5.00 -18.05
N PRO A 241 14.69 6.23 -18.42
CA PRO A 241 15.61 7.33 -18.73
C PRO A 241 16.47 7.78 -17.54
N ALA A 242 16.11 7.36 -16.31
CA ALA A 242 16.88 7.59 -15.10
C ALA A 242 17.99 6.54 -14.92
N ASN A 243 17.90 5.39 -15.59
CA ASN A 243 18.92 4.35 -15.59
C ASN A 243 19.90 4.55 -16.76
N GLY A 244 21.20 4.55 -16.47
CA GLY A 244 22.24 4.67 -17.49
C GLY A 244 23.57 5.16 -16.92
N PRO A 245 24.61 5.27 -17.76
CA PRO A 245 25.96 5.65 -17.32
C PRO A 245 26.05 7.09 -16.77
N ARG A 246 25.02 7.90 -17.01
CA ARG A 246 24.87 9.29 -16.51
C ARG A 246 23.52 9.48 -15.79
N GLY A 247 22.94 8.37 -15.33
CA GLY A 247 21.69 8.30 -14.59
C GLY A 247 21.92 8.35 -13.09
N LEU A 248 20.90 7.93 -12.34
CA LEU A 248 20.98 7.71 -10.90
C LEU A 248 21.42 6.28 -10.60
N PHE A 249 22.20 6.12 -9.54
CA PHE A 249 22.63 4.81 -9.05
C PHE A 249 22.08 4.55 -7.65
N VAL A 250 21.87 3.28 -7.32
CA VAL A 250 21.48 2.86 -5.97
C VAL A 250 22.57 3.27 -4.98
N GLY A 251 22.17 3.96 -3.91
CA GLY A 251 23.08 4.54 -2.91
C GLY A 251 23.37 6.03 -3.13
N ASP A 252 22.99 6.61 -4.26
CA ASP A 252 23.14 8.05 -4.49
C ASP A 252 22.23 8.87 -3.58
N ILE A 253 22.70 10.05 -3.17
CA ILE A 253 21.90 10.99 -2.37
C ILE A 253 21.52 12.18 -3.24
N VAL A 254 20.23 12.29 -3.55
CA VAL A 254 19.68 13.43 -4.26
C VAL A 254 19.55 14.60 -3.30
N THR A 255 20.22 15.71 -3.63
CA THR A 255 20.30 16.91 -2.78
C THR A 255 19.56 18.10 -3.37
N ASN A 256 19.44 18.17 -4.70
CA ASN A 256 18.70 19.22 -5.38
C ASN A 256 18.04 18.71 -6.65
N LEU A 257 16.90 19.30 -6.97
CA LEU A 257 16.22 19.13 -8.24
C LEU A 257 16.07 20.53 -8.86
N GLN A 258 16.84 20.78 -9.92
CA GLN A 258 17.12 22.10 -10.48
C GLN A 258 17.69 23.06 -9.44
N ASP A 259 16.88 24.00 -8.96
CA ASP A 259 17.20 24.97 -7.90
C ASP A 259 16.38 24.70 -6.62
N CYS A 260 15.59 23.63 -6.59
CA CYS A 260 14.81 23.19 -5.44
C CYS A 260 15.67 22.29 -4.53
N PRO A 261 15.98 22.68 -3.29
CA PRO A 261 16.70 21.84 -2.35
C PRO A 261 15.83 20.66 -1.88
N ILE A 262 16.44 19.51 -1.68
CA ILE A 262 15.79 18.29 -1.23
C ILE A 262 16.48 17.83 0.05
N TYR A 263 15.72 17.75 1.14
CA TYR A 263 16.16 17.19 2.40
C TYR A 263 15.44 15.88 2.73
N THR A 264 14.23 15.69 2.21
CA THR A 264 13.42 14.47 2.36
C THR A 264 12.74 14.04 1.05
N VAL A 265 12.13 12.86 1.04
CA VAL A 265 11.32 12.35 -0.10
C VAL A 265 10.09 13.22 -0.36
N GLU A 266 9.53 13.84 0.68
CA GLU A 266 8.43 14.79 0.55
C GLU A 266 8.86 16.04 -0.25
N ASP A 267 10.07 16.55 -0.01
CA ASP A 267 10.63 17.67 -0.78
C ASP A 267 10.78 17.29 -2.25
N TRP A 268 11.30 16.09 -2.55
CA TRP A 268 11.40 15.58 -3.92
C TRP A 268 10.03 15.58 -4.63
N ASN A 269 8.99 15.04 -3.98
CA ASN A 269 7.64 14.99 -4.54
C ASN A 269 7.06 16.41 -4.72
N SER A 270 7.26 17.30 -3.75
CA SER A 270 6.81 18.69 -3.83
C SER A 270 7.52 19.45 -4.96
N CYS A 271 8.84 19.32 -5.09
CA CYS A 271 9.64 19.95 -6.14
C CYS A 271 9.20 19.48 -7.54
N LEU A 272 8.92 18.18 -7.71
CA LEU A 272 8.40 17.63 -8.97
C LEU A 272 7.02 18.17 -9.32
N GLY A 273 6.12 18.24 -8.33
CA GLY A 273 4.79 18.84 -8.49
C GLY A 273 4.86 20.30 -8.94
N ASP A 274 5.75 21.08 -8.32
CA ASP A 274 6.02 22.47 -8.68
C ASP A 274 6.53 22.63 -10.12
N ILE A 275 7.44 21.76 -10.55
CA ILE A 275 8.02 21.78 -11.91
C ILE A 275 7.00 21.36 -12.97
N SER A 276 6.06 20.49 -12.62
CA SER A 276 4.97 20.12 -13.52
C SER A 276 4.06 21.31 -13.85
N GLN A 277 3.80 22.19 -12.87
CA GLN A 277 2.93 23.35 -13.05
C GLN A 277 3.65 24.57 -13.65
N LYS A 278 4.95 24.74 -13.36
CA LYS A 278 5.73 25.88 -13.84
C LYS A 278 6.14 25.73 -15.30
N SER A 279 6.32 26.88 -15.98
CA SER A 279 6.91 26.94 -17.31
C SER A 279 8.36 26.49 -17.29
N GLN A 280 8.81 25.86 -18.37
CA GLN A 280 10.19 25.42 -18.55
C GLN A 280 11.19 26.58 -18.36
N ILE A 281 12.25 26.33 -17.59
CA ILE A 281 13.33 27.29 -17.35
C ILE A 281 14.33 27.31 -18.52
N GLY A 282 14.93 28.46 -18.76
CA GLY A 282 16.02 28.68 -19.70
C GLY A 282 17.39 28.80 -19.03
N TYR A 283 18.41 28.90 -19.87
CA TYR A 283 19.82 28.93 -19.47
C TYR A 283 20.55 30.06 -20.21
N CYS A 284 21.41 30.80 -19.50
CA CYS A 284 22.16 31.92 -20.08
C CYS A 284 23.39 31.44 -20.84
N ILE A 285 23.43 31.65 -22.15
CA ILE A 285 24.60 31.32 -22.98
C ILE A 285 25.21 32.58 -23.60
N LYS A 286 26.54 32.67 -23.60
CA LYS A 286 27.27 33.76 -24.26
C LYS A 286 27.10 33.65 -25.78
N THR A 287 26.96 34.79 -26.46
CA THR A 287 26.75 34.83 -27.93
C THR A 287 27.86 34.13 -28.71
N ALA A 288 29.13 34.30 -28.30
CA ALA A 288 30.26 33.63 -28.93
C ALA A 288 30.18 32.09 -28.81
N THR A 289 29.77 31.59 -27.65
CA THR A 289 29.60 30.16 -27.39
C THR A 289 28.40 29.61 -28.15
N LEU A 290 27.30 30.38 -28.25
CA LEU A 290 26.13 30.02 -29.03
C LEU A 290 26.49 29.82 -30.51
N GLN A 291 27.27 30.74 -31.10
CA GLN A 291 27.71 30.64 -32.49
C GLN A 291 28.66 29.46 -32.74
N GLN A 292 29.49 29.11 -31.75
CA GLN A 292 30.43 27.98 -31.85
C GLN A 292 29.74 26.62 -31.73
N LEU A 293 28.74 26.52 -30.85
CA LEU A 293 28.01 25.27 -30.57
C LEU A 293 26.79 25.09 -31.47
N SER A 294 26.28 26.15 -32.09
CA SER A 294 25.12 26.06 -32.97
C SER A 294 25.48 25.34 -34.26
N PHE A 295 24.87 24.18 -34.47
CA PHE A 295 24.95 23.48 -35.74
C PHE A 295 23.85 24.00 -36.69
N PRO A 296 24.17 24.30 -37.96
CA PRO A 296 23.16 24.67 -38.95
C PRO A 296 22.25 23.47 -39.18
N ALA A 297 20.98 23.61 -38.80
CA ALA A 297 20.02 22.53 -38.91
C ALA A 297 18.67 23.07 -39.38
N ARG A 298 17.98 22.24 -40.19
CA ARG A 298 16.64 22.55 -40.67
C ARG A 298 15.68 22.46 -39.48
N VAL A 299 14.88 23.50 -39.32
CA VAL A 299 13.85 23.59 -38.28
C VAL A 299 12.61 22.88 -38.79
N TYR A 300 12.16 21.86 -38.08
CA TYR A 300 10.94 21.12 -38.38
C TYR A 300 9.92 21.35 -37.25
N ARG A 301 8.70 21.71 -37.61
CA ARG A 301 7.59 21.80 -36.66
C ARG A 301 6.81 20.49 -36.69
N ARG A 302 6.73 19.81 -35.56
CA ARG A 302 5.93 18.59 -35.39
C ARG A 302 4.45 18.94 -35.26
N LEU A 303 3.60 17.92 -35.46
CA LEU A 303 2.14 18.03 -35.35
C LEU A 303 1.65 18.41 -33.94
N ASP A 304 2.45 18.11 -32.92
CA ASP A 304 2.25 18.48 -31.51
C ASP A 304 2.60 19.95 -31.20
N GLY A 305 3.03 20.72 -32.20
CA GLY A 305 3.44 22.12 -32.05
C GLY A 305 4.89 22.31 -31.58
N THR A 306 5.60 21.24 -31.25
CA THR A 306 7.02 21.31 -30.88
C THR A 306 7.89 21.57 -32.09
N VAL A 307 8.99 22.27 -31.86
CA VAL A 307 9.97 22.58 -32.91
C VAL A 307 11.24 21.81 -32.64
N GLU A 308 11.63 20.99 -33.62
CA GLU A 308 12.83 20.18 -33.60
C GLU A 308 13.84 20.73 -34.60
N CYS A 309 15.04 21.02 -34.10
CA CYS A 309 16.15 21.56 -34.88
C CYS A 309 17.41 20.70 -34.77
N CYS A 310 17.36 19.54 -34.12
CA CYS A 310 18.49 18.63 -34.06
C CYS A 310 18.32 17.49 -35.07
N SER A 311 19.40 17.07 -35.71
CA SER A 311 19.41 15.85 -36.52
C SER A 311 19.53 14.62 -35.62
N ASN A 312 19.01 13.48 -36.06
CA ASN A 312 18.90 12.25 -35.26
C ASN A 312 20.24 11.53 -34.97
N ASN A 313 21.37 12.22 -35.10
CA ASN A 313 22.72 11.64 -35.00
C ASN A 313 23.31 11.67 -33.58
N SER A 314 22.67 12.37 -32.64
CA SER A 314 23.19 12.56 -31.27
C SER A 314 22.06 12.49 -30.25
N LEU A 315 22.20 11.60 -29.25
CA LEU A 315 21.24 11.41 -28.17
C LEU A 315 21.35 12.48 -27.07
N THR A 316 22.33 13.39 -27.15
CA THR A 316 22.63 14.39 -26.10
C THR A 316 22.25 15.82 -26.47
N ASP A 317 21.90 16.04 -27.74
CA ASP A 317 21.66 17.38 -28.26
C ASP A 317 20.15 17.68 -28.19
N ILE A 318 19.83 18.87 -27.70
CA ILE A 318 18.45 19.32 -27.53
C ILE A 318 18.28 20.62 -28.33
N CYS A 319 17.09 20.78 -28.91
CA CYS A 319 16.74 22.02 -29.58
C CYS A 319 16.40 23.10 -28.54
N PHE A 320 17.07 24.25 -28.60
CA PHE A 320 16.78 25.41 -27.77
C PHE A 320 16.23 26.55 -28.62
N SER A 321 15.21 27.23 -28.11
CA SER A 321 14.68 28.49 -28.64
C SER A 321 15.30 29.68 -27.91
N TYR A 322 15.49 30.79 -28.63
CA TYR A 322 15.91 32.07 -28.06
C TYR A 322 15.36 33.23 -28.90
N SER A 323 15.36 34.42 -28.31
CA SER A 323 14.92 35.64 -28.99
C SER A 323 16.05 36.66 -29.04
N ASN A 324 16.14 37.36 -30.17
CA ASN A 324 17.01 38.51 -30.37
C ASN A 324 16.15 39.77 -30.59
N ASN A 325 16.74 40.96 -30.60
CA ASN A 325 16.04 42.23 -30.81
C ASN A 325 15.30 42.32 -32.17
N LEU A 326 15.67 41.48 -33.14
CA LEU A 326 15.12 41.45 -34.50
C LEU A 326 14.12 40.30 -34.71
N ASP A 327 14.38 39.12 -34.15
CA ASP A 327 13.58 37.91 -34.35
C ASP A 327 13.16 37.31 -33.01
N SER A 328 11.87 37.05 -32.86
CA SER A 328 11.29 36.53 -31.61
C SER A 328 11.45 35.02 -31.40
N HIS A 329 11.75 34.25 -32.45
CA HIS A 329 11.80 32.78 -32.39
C HIS A 329 12.93 32.19 -33.24
N LEU A 330 14.16 32.23 -32.73
CA LEU A 330 15.31 31.54 -33.29
C LEU A 330 15.54 30.20 -32.58
N TYR A 331 16.14 29.24 -33.28
CA TYR A 331 16.40 27.89 -32.75
C TYR A 331 17.85 27.50 -32.97
N ALA A 332 18.44 26.81 -32.00
CA ALA A 332 19.79 26.25 -32.07
C ALA A 332 19.82 24.85 -31.47
N CYS A 333 20.44 23.90 -32.20
CA CYS A 333 20.72 22.58 -31.67
C CYS A 333 22.02 22.64 -30.84
N LEU A 334 21.92 22.37 -29.54
CA LEU A 334 23.03 22.51 -28.60
C LEU A 334 23.15 21.27 -27.70
N PRO A 335 24.38 20.86 -27.33
CA PRO A 335 24.58 19.81 -26.33
C PRO A 335 24.05 20.25 -24.96
N ALA A 336 23.00 19.58 -24.46
CA ALA A 336 22.25 20.03 -23.29
C ALA A 336 23.15 20.21 -22.05
N ARG A 337 24.06 19.26 -21.83
CA ARG A 337 24.97 19.27 -20.67
C ARG A 337 25.89 20.50 -20.65
N LYS A 338 26.49 20.85 -21.79
CA LYS A 338 27.36 22.04 -21.89
C LYS A 338 26.60 23.32 -21.62
N VAL A 339 25.34 23.40 -22.06
CA VAL A 339 24.49 24.55 -21.79
C VAL A 339 24.22 24.64 -20.29
N ILE A 340 23.80 23.56 -19.64
CA ILE A 340 23.34 23.57 -18.25
C ILE A 340 24.47 23.73 -17.22
N GLU A 341 25.63 23.10 -17.43
CA GLU A 341 26.75 23.13 -16.47
C GLU A 341 27.45 24.49 -16.43
N ALA A 342 27.50 25.19 -17.56
CA ALA A 342 28.26 26.44 -17.71
C ALA A 342 27.43 27.71 -17.55
N SER A 343 26.12 27.61 -17.29
CA SER A 343 25.19 28.74 -17.35
C SER A 343 24.36 28.94 -16.09
N LYS A 344 23.96 30.21 -15.90
CA LYS A 344 22.95 30.62 -14.93
C LYS A 344 21.55 30.38 -15.51
N VAL A 345 20.59 30.01 -14.67
CA VAL A 345 19.17 29.87 -15.04
C VAL A 345 18.55 31.24 -15.37
N CYS A 346 17.67 31.28 -16.37
CA CYS A 346 16.96 32.48 -16.81
C CYS A 346 15.53 32.18 -17.23
N ARG A 347 14.68 33.22 -17.23
CA ARG A 347 13.36 33.23 -17.87
C ARG A 347 13.32 34.21 -19.03
N THR A 348 14.10 35.28 -18.95
CA THR A 348 14.20 36.33 -19.96
C THR A 348 15.65 36.68 -20.24
N ASN A 349 15.91 37.35 -21.37
CA ASN A 349 17.25 37.83 -21.70
C ASN A 349 17.82 38.80 -20.65
N MET A 350 16.98 39.49 -19.89
CA MET A 350 17.41 40.41 -18.82
C MET A 350 18.12 39.69 -17.67
N ASP A 351 17.76 38.43 -17.39
CA ASP A 351 18.36 37.66 -16.30
C ASP A 351 19.84 37.33 -16.53
N CYS A 352 20.26 37.40 -17.81
CA CYS A 352 21.59 37.09 -18.30
C CYS A 352 22.50 38.33 -18.44
N GLN A 353 21.94 39.55 -18.43
CA GLN A 353 22.68 40.80 -18.69
C GLN A 353 23.61 41.27 -17.55
N LYS A 354 23.86 40.45 -16.52
CA LYS A 354 24.67 40.85 -15.35
C LYS A 354 26.16 40.85 -15.63
N ASP A 355 26.62 40.11 -16.64
CA ASP A 355 28.01 40.12 -17.07
C ASP A 355 28.14 41.05 -18.29
N PHE A 356 29.19 41.87 -18.38
CA PHE A 356 29.47 42.81 -19.49
C PHE A 356 29.66 42.13 -20.87
N VAL A 357 29.21 40.89 -21.03
CA VAL A 357 29.34 40.06 -22.22
C VAL A 357 27.94 39.80 -22.79
N PRO A 358 27.72 39.96 -24.11
CA PRO A 358 26.42 39.67 -24.71
C PRO A 358 26.06 38.20 -24.52
N SER A 359 24.90 37.96 -23.93
CA SER A 359 24.38 36.62 -23.61
C SER A 359 22.87 36.57 -23.85
N PHE A 360 22.39 35.42 -24.32
CA PHE A 360 20.98 35.15 -24.55
C PHE A 360 20.46 34.12 -23.57
N CYS A 361 19.18 34.24 -23.23
CA CYS A 361 18.46 33.19 -22.53
C CYS A 361 17.96 32.16 -23.56
N VAL A 362 18.51 30.95 -23.51
CA VAL A 362 18.08 29.83 -24.35
C VAL A 362 17.14 28.93 -23.56
N THR A 363 15.94 28.67 -24.08
CA THR A 363 14.92 27.81 -23.47
C THR A 363 14.76 26.53 -24.28
N PRO A 364 14.75 25.33 -23.69
CA PRO A 364 14.60 24.10 -24.47
C PRO A 364 13.20 24.05 -25.11
N SER A 365 13.16 23.76 -26.41
CA SER A 365 11.96 23.63 -27.22
C SER A 365 11.36 22.24 -27.01
N LEU A 366 10.56 22.09 -25.96
CA LEU A 366 9.93 20.84 -25.54
C LEU A 366 8.40 20.98 -25.56
N GLU A 367 7.71 19.84 -25.53
CA GLU A 367 6.25 19.81 -25.44
C GLU A 367 5.77 20.39 -24.09
N ASN A 368 4.56 20.95 -24.05
CA ASN A 368 3.99 21.57 -22.86
C ASN A 368 3.94 20.66 -21.63
N GLN A 369 3.99 19.33 -21.79
CA GLN A 369 4.00 18.35 -20.69
C GLN A 369 5.39 17.77 -20.39
N THR A 370 6.36 17.95 -21.28
CA THR A 370 7.72 17.46 -21.10
C THR A 370 8.61 18.56 -20.52
N ARG A 371 9.54 18.17 -19.66
CA ARG A 371 10.46 19.09 -18.98
C ARG A 371 11.88 18.56 -19.06
N LEU A 372 12.83 19.50 -19.11
CA LEU A 372 14.25 19.22 -18.92
C LEU A 372 14.60 19.48 -17.45
N ILE A 373 14.83 18.41 -16.71
CA ILE A 373 15.07 18.42 -15.27
C ILE A 373 16.53 18.05 -15.00
N ARG A 374 17.20 18.87 -14.19
CA ARG A 374 18.55 18.60 -13.67
C ARG A 374 18.42 18.03 -12.26
N VAL A 375 18.98 16.86 -12.01
CA VAL A 375 18.99 16.24 -10.68
C VAL A 375 20.44 16.22 -10.18
N LYS A 376 20.69 16.81 -9.01
CA LYS A 376 22.01 16.84 -8.38
C LYS A 376 22.13 15.71 -7.36
N HIS A 377 23.12 14.85 -7.55
CA HIS A 377 23.39 13.69 -6.71
C HIS A 377 24.91 13.48 -6.54
N PRO A 378 25.57 14.26 -5.66
CA PRO A 378 27.00 14.06 -5.41
C PRO A 378 27.27 12.65 -4.89
N PRO A 379 28.41 12.03 -5.23
CA PRO A 379 29.59 12.61 -5.90
C PRO A 379 29.56 12.55 -7.44
N HIS A 380 28.52 11.95 -8.04
CA HIS A 380 28.43 11.80 -9.48
C HIS A 380 28.00 13.10 -10.18
N ILE A 381 28.20 13.16 -11.50
CA ILE A 381 27.77 14.30 -12.32
C ILE A 381 26.25 14.37 -12.38
N ASP A 382 25.70 15.58 -12.43
CA ASP A 382 24.25 15.80 -12.47
C ASP A 382 23.57 14.96 -13.58
N MET A 383 22.52 14.23 -13.20
CA MET A 383 21.62 13.56 -14.14
C MET A 383 20.75 14.60 -14.84
N LEU A 384 20.59 14.45 -16.15
CA LEU A 384 19.65 15.23 -16.94
C LEU A 384 18.51 14.32 -17.39
N PHE A 385 17.29 14.69 -17.02
CA PHE A 385 16.08 13.96 -17.37
C PHE A 385 15.22 14.78 -18.33
N VAL A 386 14.76 14.14 -19.41
CA VAL A 386 13.82 14.73 -20.37
C VAL A 386 12.57 13.86 -20.41
N GLY A 387 11.44 14.42 -19.99
CA GLY A 387 10.18 13.68 -19.96
C GLY A 387 9.13 14.36 -19.09
N HIS A 388 8.03 13.67 -18.84
CA HIS A 388 7.03 14.15 -17.91
C HIS A 388 7.56 14.08 -16.46
N PRO A 389 7.49 15.14 -15.65
CA PRO A 389 8.04 15.14 -14.28
C PRO A 389 7.56 13.98 -13.41
N MET A 390 6.28 13.61 -13.51
CA MET A 390 5.71 12.48 -12.75
C MET A 390 6.30 11.12 -13.13
N HIS A 391 6.84 10.94 -14.35
CA HIS A 391 7.50 9.67 -14.68
C HIS A 391 8.72 9.45 -13.79
N LEU A 392 9.44 10.52 -13.44
CA LEU A 392 10.62 10.44 -12.59
C LEU A 392 10.27 9.95 -11.17
N GLN A 393 9.08 10.29 -10.68
CA GLN A 393 8.55 9.82 -9.39
C GLN A 393 8.30 8.30 -9.38
N TYR A 394 7.91 7.70 -10.51
CA TYR A 394 7.64 6.26 -10.59
C TYR A 394 8.88 5.43 -10.97
N THR A 395 9.88 6.05 -11.60
CA THR A 395 11.10 5.34 -12.04
C THR A 395 12.19 5.24 -10.98
N VAL A 396 12.11 6.08 -9.93
CA VAL A 396 13.14 6.15 -8.87
C VAL A 396 12.47 5.97 -7.52
N SER A 397 12.84 4.90 -6.81
CA SER A 397 12.45 4.69 -5.42
C SER A 397 13.44 5.39 -4.52
N LEU A 398 12.91 6.16 -3.57
CA LEU A 398 13.69 7.01 -2.68
C LEU A 398 13.36 6.73 -1.20
N SER A 399 14.35 6.97 -0.33
CA SER A 399 14.21 6.91 1.12
C SER A 399 14.75 8.18 1.78
N SER A 400 14.05 8.71 2.78
CA SER A 400 14.53 9.84 3.60
C SER A 400 15.59 9.40 4.62
N PHE A 401 15.86 8.10 4.73
CA PHE A 401 16.78 7.51 5.69
C PHE A 401 18.10 7.15 5.03
N VAL A 402 19.19 7.72 5.53
CA VAL A 402 20.55 7.42 5.09
C VAL A 402 21.27 6.61 6.16
N PRO A 403 21.86 5.44 5.82
CA PRO A 403 22.56 4.61 6.81
C PRO A 403 23.82 5.32 7.31
N ARG A 404 24.05 5.29 8.63
CA ARG A 404 25.29 5.84 9.24
C ARG A 404 26.53 4.99 8.95
N HIS A 405 26.32 3.71 8.65
CA HIS A 405 27.37 2.73 8.42
C HIS A 405 27.04 1.87 7.19
N ASN A 406 28.05 1.55 6.40
CA ASN A 406 27.89 0.82 5.12
C ASN A 406 27.35 -0.61 5.28
N PHE A 407 27.42 -1.22 6.46
CA PHE A 407 26.88 -2.57 6.70
C PHE A 407 25.35 -2.58 6.89
N LEU A 408 24.75 -1.42 7.14
CA LEU A 408 23.31 -1.29 7.32
C LEU A 408 22.62 -1.34 5.97
N SER A 409 21.52 -2.11 5.88
CA SER A 409 20.73 -2.21 4.66
C SER A 409 20.02 -0.88 4.37
N ILE A 410 20.07 -0.46 3.11
CA ILE A 410 19.36 0.73 2.59
C ILE A 410 17.84 0.48 2.55
N ASP A 411 17.44 -0.78 2.40
CA ASP A 411 16.02 -1.16 2.24
C ASP A 411 15.29 -1.28 3.56
N LEU A 412 15.99 -1.51 4.69
CA LEU A 412 15.36 -1.77 5.98
C LEU A 412 14.31 -0.72 6.40
N PRO A 413 14.56 0.61 6.30
CA PRO A 413 13.55 1.61 6.60
C PRO A 413 12.33 1.51 5.68
N VAL A 414 12.54 1.27 4.39
CA VAL A 414 11.49 1.11 3.37
C VAL A 414 10.64 -0.14 3.65
N VAL A 415 11.28 -1.25 4.03
CA VAL A 415 10.66 -2.52 4.43
C VAL A 415 9.74 -2.28 5.64
N ILE A 416 10.24 -1.63 6.69
CA ILE A 416 9.46 -1.35 7.91
C ILE A 416 8.29 -0.42 7.60
N GLU A 417 8.52 0.66 6.86
CA GLU A 417 7.48 1.61 6.47
C GLU A 417 6.38 0.93 5.65
N THR A 418 6.76 0.18 4.62
CA THR A 418 5.83 -0.54 3.75
C THR A 418 5.03 -1.56 4.54
N PHE A 419 5.70 -2.35 5.39
CA PHE A 419 5.05 -3.33 6.25
C PHE A 419 4.05 -2.68 7.24
N CYS A 420 4.41 -1.57 7.87
CA CYS A 420 3.51 -0.83 8.76
C CYS A 420 2.29 -0.28 8.01
N LYS A 421 2.48 0.26 6.80
CA LYS A 421 1.38 0.71 5.93
C LYS A 421 0.41 -0.44 5.61
N TYR A 422 0.93 -1.62 5.31
CA TYR A 422 0.10 -2.82 5.12
C TYR A 422 -0.63 -3.24 6.38
N LEU A 423 0.03 -3.26 7.54
CA LEU A 423 -0.63 -3.58 8.82
C LEU A 423 -1.76 -2.60 9.15
N ILE A 424 -1.54 -1.29 8.99
CA ILE A 424 -2.57 -0.26 9.24
C ILE A 424 -3.78 -0.51 8.33
N SER A 425 -3.54 -0.67 7.02
CA SER A 425 -4.59 -0.83 6.02
C SER A 425 -5.36 -2.14 6.19
N LEU A 426 -4.65 -3.27 6.25
CA LEU A 426 -5.26 -4.60 6.28
C LEU A 426 -5.89 -4.93 7.62
N SER A 427 -5.27 -4.53 8.73
CA SER A 427 -5.87 -4.72 10.06
C SER A 427 -7.12 -3.86 10.21
N GLY A 428 -7.09 -2.60 9.74
CA GLY A 428 -8.26 -1.73 9.69
C GLY A 428 -9.39 -2.31 8.82
N ALA A 429 -9.06 -2.80 7.63
CA ALA A 429 -10.04 -3.45 6.74
C ALA A 429 -10.65 -4.69 7.37
N LEU A 430 -9.84 -5.55 8.01
CA LEU A 430 -10.32 -6.75 8.70
C LEU A 430 -11.22 -6.39 9.90
N ALA A 431 -10.89 -5.33 10.64
CA ALA A 431 -11.76 -4.80 11.70
C ALA A 431 -13.12 -4.34 11.16
N VAL A 432 -13.14 -3.60 10.04
CA VAL A 432 -14.38 -3.15 9.40
C VAL A 432 -15.20 -4.34 8.92
N ILE A 433 -14.59 -5.26 8.16
CA ILE A 433 -15.27 -6.42 7.58
C ILE A 433 -15.88 -7.31 8.67
N ASN A 434 -15.10 -7.66 9.69
CA ASN A 434 -15.59 -8.50 10.79
C ASN A 434 -16.63 -7.79 11.67
N ALA A 435 -16.69 -6.46 11.67
CA ALA A 435 -17.75 -5.71 12.35
C ALA A 435 -19.08 -5.67 11.58
N VAL A 436 -19.10 -5.93 10.26
CA VAL A 436 -20.34 -5.88 9.45
C VAL A 436 -21.30 -6.97 9.93
N PRO A 437 -22.59 -6.67 10.15
CA PRO A 437 -23.60 -7.68 10.47
C PRO A 437 -23.88 -8.56 9.23
N CYS A 438 -23.04 -9.55 9.02
CA CYS A 438 -23.04 -10.46 7.87
C CYS A 438 -22.87 -11.89 8.36
N PHE A 439 -23.48 -12.86 7.66
CA PHE A 439 -23.33 -14.27 7.99
C PHE A 439 -21.87 -14.71 7.95
N ALA A 440 -21.50 -15.60 8.87
CA ALA A 440 -20.16 -16.19 9.01
C ALA A 440 -19.02 -15.22 9.40
N LEU A 441 -19.34 -13.97 9.79
CA LEU A 441 -18.39 -13.02 10.38
C LEU A 441 -18.75 -12.73 11.84
N ASP A 442 -17.84 -12.11 12.60
CA ASP A 442 -18.10 -11.77 14.01
C ASP A 442 -19.33 -10.87 14.19
N GLY A 443 -19.57 -9.97 13.23
CA GLY A 443 -20.72 -9.07 13.23
C GLY A 443 -22.06 -9.80 13.30
N GLN A 444 -22.15 -11.06 12.86
CA GLN A 444 -23.32 -11.90 13.12
C GLN A 444 -23.56 -12.09 14.62
N TRP A 445 -22.52 -12.50 15.33
CA TRP A 445 -22.58 -12.81 16.75
C TRP A 445 -22.67 -11.53 17.60
N ILE A 446 -22.01 -10.46 17.17
CA ILE A 446 -22.14 -9.12 17.77
C ILE A 446 -23.60 -8.65 17.66
N LEU A 447 -24.22 -8.71 16.47
CA LEU A 447 -25.61 -8.30 16.28
C LEU A 447 -26.57 -9.14 17.13
N ASN A 448 -26.44 -10.46 17.10
CA ASN A 448 -27.32 -11.34 17.86
C ASN A 448 -27.25 -11.07 19.37
N SER A 449 -26.03 -10.91 19.90
CA SER A 449 -25.81 -10.59 21.31
C SER A 449 -26.31 -9.18 21.66
N PHE A 450 -26.14 -8.22 20.74
CA PHE A 450 -26.63 -6.84 20.89
C PHE A 450 -28.17 -6.79 20.93
N LEU A 451 -28.85 -7.50 20.04
CA LEU A 451 -30.30 -7.57 20.01
C LEU A 451 -30.87 -8.27 21.25
N GLU A 452 -30.23 -9.33 21.75
CA GLU A 452 -30.61 -9.97 23.02
C GLU A 452 -30.40 -9.02 24.22
N ALA A 453 -29.31 -8.25 24.23
CA ALA A 453 -29.01 -7.31 25.31
C ALA A 453 -29.96 -6.09 25.34
N THR A 454 -30.42 -5.61 24.18
CA THR A 454 -31.14 -4.32 24.08
C THR A 454 -32.63 -4.45 23.78
N LEU A 455 -33.04 -5.43 22.98
CA LEU A 455 -34.44 -5.60 22.56
C LEU A 455 -35.20 -6.65 23.39
N SER A 456 -34.55 -7.35 24.33
CA SER A 456 -35.24 -8.35 25.17
C SER A 456 -36.40 -7.78 25.99
N SER A 457 -36.33 -6.50 26.37
CA SER A 457 -37.43 -5.80 27.07
C SER A 457 -38.53 -5.28 26.13
N LEU A 458 -38.23 -5.05 24.85
CA LEU A 458 -39.15 -4.43 23.89
C LEU A 458 -39.88 -5.47 23.02
N ILE A 459 -39.18 -6.55 22.65
CA ILE A 459 -39.70 -7.67 21.87
C ILE A 459 -39.51 -8.93 22.72
N VAL A 460 -40.55 -9.28 23.47
CA VAL A 460 -40.55 -10.43 24.39
C VAL A 460 -40.48 -11.76 23.62
N GLU A 461 -41.06 -11.81 22.42
CA GLU A 461 -41.02 -13.02 21.58
C GLU A 461 -39.65 -13.21 20.91
N LYS A 462 -38.93 -14.23 21.36
CA LYS A 462 -37.62 -14.61 20.81
C LYS A 462 -37.64 -14.84 19.30
N GLN A 463 -38.69 -15.47 18.77
CA GLN A 463 -38.85 -15.71 17.31
C GLN A 463 -38.88 -14.41 16.50
N LYS A 464 -39.60 -13.37 16.96
CA LYS A 464 -39.64 -12.07 16.28
C LYS A 464 -38.27 -11.39 16.30
N ARG A 465 -37.54 -11.52 17.40
CA ARG A 465 -36.18 -10.99 17.53
C ARG A 465 -35.18 -11.69 16.61
N GLU A 466 -35.25 -13.02 16.52
CA GLU A 466 -34.44 -13.81 15.58
C GLU A 466 -34.76 -13.46 14.13
N LEU A 467 -36.03 -13.23 13.79
CA LEU A 467 -36.44 -12.77 12.45
C LEU A 467 -35.84 -11.40 12.11
N VAL A 468 -35.88 -10.44 13.04
CA VAL A 468 -35.24 -9.11 12.86
C VAL A 468 -33.75 -9.26 12.65
N GLY A 469 -33.07 -10.07 13.49
CA GLY A 469 -31.65 -10.38 13.33
C GLY A 469 -31.34 -10.96 11.96
N PHE A 470 -32.11 -11.96 11.53
CA PHE A 470 -31.97 -12.58 10.21
C PHE A 470 -32.10 -11.58 9.06
N LEU A 471 -33.09 -10.69 9.09
CA LEU A 471 -33.29 -9.67 8.04
C LEU A 471 -32.12 -8.68 7.98
N ILE A 472 -31.59 -8.24 9.13
CA ILE A 472 -30.42 -7.37 9.18
C ILE A 472 -29.18 -8.08 8.63
N LEU A 473 -28.96 -9.34 9.01
CA LEU A 473 -27.84 -10.15 8.51
C LEU A 473 -27.92 -10.38 7.00
N LEU A 474 -29.12 -10.65 6.49
CA LEU A 474 -29.35 -10.78 5.06
C LEU A 474 -28.99 -9.48 4.33
N SER A 475 -29.45 -8.33 4.84
CA SER A 475 -29.15 -7.02 4.26
C SER A 475 -27.65 -6.71 4.28
N GLY A 476 -26.97 -6.93 5.41
CA GLY A 476 -25.53 -6.73 5.52
C GLY A 476 -24.72 -7.68 4.63
N SER A 477 -25.17 -8.93 4.48
CA SER A 477 -24.53 -9.89 3.57
C SER A 477 -24.70 -9.51 2.11
N THR A 478 -25.89 -9.05 1.71
CA THR A 478 -26.13 -8.50 0.36
C THR A 478 -25.28 -7.26 0.10
N LEU A 479 -25.16 -6.36 1.09
CA LEU A 479 -24.35 -5.15 0.99
C LEU A 479 -22.87 -5.47 0.77
N LEU A 480 -22.32 -6.41 1.56
CA LEU A 480 -20.93 -6.86 1.42
C LEU A 480 -20.71 -7.53 0.06
N ALA A 481 -21.59 -8.47 -0.32
CA ALA A 481 -21.50 -9.17 -1.60
C ALA A 481 -21.54 -8.20 -2.80
N ALA A 482 -22.41 -7.19 -2.76
CA ALA A 482 -22.50 -6.16 -3.80
C ALA A 482 -21.20 -5.34 -3.91
N ASN A 483 -20.62 -4.92 -2.78
CA ASN A 483 -19.34 -4.19 -2.77
C ASN A 483 -18.19 -5.05 -3.34
N VAL A 484 -18.12 -6.33 -2.95
CA VAL A 484 -17.08 -7.25 -3.47
C VAL A 484 -17.26 -7.49 -4.97
N ALA A 485 -18.49 -7.76 -5.43
CA ALA A 485 -18.79 -8.01 -6.83
C ALA A 485 -18.45 -6.80 -7.72
N LEU A 486 -18.88 -5.60 -7.32
CA LEU A 486 -18.57 -4.36 -8.05
C LEU A 486 -17.08 -4.01 -7.98
N GLY A 487 -16.44 -4.23 -6.84
CA GLY A 487 -15.00 -4.03 -6.68
C GLY A 487 -14.19 -4.94 -7.61
N LEU A 488 -14.55 -6.22 -7.69
CA LEU A 488 -13.94 -7.17 -8.63
C LEU A 488 -14.21 -6.75 -10.09
N TRP A 489 -15.46 -6.42 -10.43
CA TRP A 489 -15.81 -5.96 -11.77
C TRP A 489 -14.96 -4.75 -12.20
N MET A 490 -14.80 -3.77 -11.32
CA MET A 490 -14.02 -2.57 -11.60
C MET A 490 -12.53 -2.86 -11.85
N VAL A 491 -12.00 -3.93 -11.25
CA VAL A 491 -10.61 -4.37 -11.41
C VAL A 491 -10.44 -5.26 -12.65
N THR A 492 -11.47 -6.00 -13.08
CA THR A 492 -11.37 -6.93 -14.21
C THR A 492 -11.93 -6.42 -15.53
N ALA A 493 -12.89 -5.49 -15.49
CA ALA A 493 -13.59 -4.97 -16.68
C ALA A 493 -13.02 -3.65 -17.21
N ARG A 494 -12.05 -3.07 -16.50
CA ARG A 494 -11.16 -1.99 -16.98
C ARG A 494 -9.80 -2.58 -17.23
#